data_AF-Q985N2-F1
#
_entry.id   AF-Q985N2-F1
#
_cell.length_a   1.000
_cell.length_b   1.000
_cell.length_c   1.000
_cell.angle_alpha   90.00
_cell.angle_beta   90.00
_cell.angle_gamma   90.00
#
_symmetry.space_group_name_H-M   'P 1'
#
loop_
_entity.id
_entity.type
_entity.pdbx_description
1 polymer ?
#
loop_
_entity_poly.entity_id
_entity_poly.type
_entity_poly.pdbx_seq_one_letter_code
_entity_poly.pdbx_strand_id
1 'polypeptide(L)'
;MDMNSIATTTSTPVLVIAVLLVTGCASIGRTADPAKYESMSCSELNSALGENAREISQTAITRGRVANTSVPRWLLGGSRVKTAVANRETARIDRLKQQQDAIAAARARKCSRSPG
;
A
#
# COMPACT_ATOMS: atom_id res chain seq x y z
N MET A 1 -39.06 26.90 -43.04
CA MET A 1 -37.84 26.56 -43.79
C MET A 1 -36.77 27.53 -43.29
N ASP A 2 -35.82 27.19 -42.44
CA ASP A 2 -35.35 25.88 -42.01
C ASP A 2 -34.66 25.97 -40.64
N MET A 3 -34.72 24.84 -39.97
CA MET A 3 -34.14 24.51 -38.68
C MET A 3 -32.63 24.37 -38.81
N ASN A 4 -31.85 24.92 -37.89
CA ASN A 4 -30.50 24.39 -37.64
C ASN A 4 -30.14 24.44 -36.15
N SER A 5 -30.51 23.34 -35.48
CA SER A 5 -29.94 22.94 -34.19
C SER A 5 -28.48 22.57 -34.40
N ILE A 6 -27.55 23.37 -33.85
CA ILE A 6 -26.15 22.96 -33.76
C ILE A 6 -25.95 22.38 -32.37
N ALA A 7 -25.77 21.07 -32.36
CA ALA A 7 -25.79 20.20 -31.21
C ALA A 7 -24.74 20.60 -30.15
N THR A 8 -25.21 20.74 -28.91
CA THR A 8 -24.41 20.56 -27.71
C THR A 8 -24.00 19.09 -27.64
N THR A 9 -22.80 18.75 -28.11
CA THR A 9 -22.13 17.49 -27.73
C THR A 9 -20.95 17.82 -26.83
N THR A 10 -21.26 17.73 -25.55
CA THR A 10 -20.39 17.84 -24.40
C THR A 10 -19.14 16.95 -24.55
N SER A 11 -18.00 17.59 -24.28
CA SER A 11 -16.69 17.03 -24.05
C SER A 11 -16.73 15.77 -23.15
N THR A 12 -16.69 14.59 -23.77
CA THR A 12 -16.60 13.29 -23.11
C THR A 12 -15.18 12.81 -22.73
N PRO A 13 -14.04 13.28 -23.29
CA PRO A 13 -12.74 12.70 -22.92
C PRO A 13 -12.25 13.16 -21.53
N VAL A 14 -12.73 14.31 -21.04
CA VAL A 14 -12.31 14.87 -19.74
C VAL A 14 -12.88 14.06 -18.58
N LEU A 15 -14.10 13.52 -18.71
CA LEU A 15 -14.76 12.80 -17.63
C LEU A 15 -14.08 11.45 -17.32
N VAL A 16 -13.52 10.78 -18.33
CA VAL A 16 -12.86 9.47 -18.17
C VAL A 16 -11.53 9.60 -17.41
N ILE A 17 -10.81 10.71 -17.60
CA ILE A 17 -9.56 10.98 -16.87
C ILE A 17 -9.83 11.27 -15.39
N ALA A 18 -10.94 11.94 -15.08
CA ALA A 18 -11.32 12.24 -13.69
C ALA A 18 -11.69 10.97 -12.89
N VAL A 19 -12.31 9.97 -13.52
CA VAL A 19 -12.71 8.72 -12.84
C VAL A 19 -11.50 7.82 -12.47
N LEU A 20 -10.43 7.84 -13.26
CA LEU A 20 -9.21 7.06 -12.99
C LEU A 20 -8.38 7.60 -11.81
N LEU A 21 -8.56 8.87 -11.44
CA LEU A 21 -7.82 9.50 -10.34
C LEU A 21 -8.40 9.16 -8.96
N VAL A 22 -9.66 8.72 -8.87
CA VAL A 22 -10.36 8.52 -7.59
C VAL A 22 -10.17 7.10 -7.01
N THR A 23 -9.79 6.10 -7.82
CA THR A 23 -9.63 4.71 -7.35
C THR A 23 -8.28 4.41 -6.68
N GLY A 24 -7.41 5.42 -6.52
CA GLY A 24 -6.01 5.23 -6.19
C GLY A 24 -5.53 5.74 -4.82
N CYS A 25 -6.25 5.55 -3.71
CA CYS A 25 -5.69 5.84 -2.37
C CYS A 25 -6.21 4.96 -1.21
N ALA A 26 -6.80 3.79 -1.49
CA ALA A 26 -7.14 2.83 -0.43
C ALA A 26 -5.91 2.00 -0.03
N SER A 27 -4.91 2.65 0.58
CA SER A 27 -3.82 1.96 1.27
C SER A 27 -3.37 2.82 2.44
N ILE A 28 -4.32 3.12 3.33
CA ILE A 28 -4.00 3.57 4.69
C ILE A 28 -3.39 2.33 5.36
N GLY A 29 -2.07 2.19 5.23
CA GLY A 29 -1.32 1.16 5.94
C GLY A 29 -1.66 1.28 7.42
N ARG A 30 -2.15 0.20 8.02
CA ARG A 30 -2.48 0.15 9.44
C ARG A 30 -1.27 0.65 10.23
N THR A 31 -1.45 1.65 11.06
CA THR A 31 -0.44 2.03 12.06
C THR A 31 -0.41 0.96 13.16
N ALA A 32 0.77 0.75 13.75
CA ALA A 32 0.89 -0.13 14.91
C ALA A 32 0.02 0.41 16.05
N ASP A 33 -0.96 -0.37 16.50
CA ASP A 33 -1.78 -0.04 17.66
C ASP A 33 -1.38 -0.99 18.80
N PRO A 34 -0.55 -0.52 19.76
CA PRO A 34 -0.10 -1.35 20.86
C PRO A 34 -1.25 -1.83 21.75
N ALA A 35 -2.31 -1.03 21.94
CA ALA A 35 -3.45 -1.42 22.78
C ALA A 35 -4.20 -2.62 22.18
N LYS A 36 -4.29 -2.66 20.85
CA LYS A 36 -4.89 -3.79 20.12
C LYS A 36 -4.10 -5.09 20.31
N TYR A 37 -2.77 -5.05 20.30
CA TYR A 37 -1.95 -6.26 20.52
C TYR A 37 -2.05 -6.75 21.98
N GLU A 38 -2.23 -5.81 22.93
CA GLU A 38 -2.47 -6.13 24.33
C GLU A 38 -3.85 -6.71 24.64
N SER A 39 -4.80 -6.71 23.70
CA SER A 39 -6.07 -7.45 23.84
C SER A 39 -6.08 -8.79 23.11
N MET A 40 -5.09 -9.09 22.25
CA MET A 40 -5.02 -10.33 21.48
C MET A 40 -4.51 -11.52 22.30
N SER A 41 -5.00 -12.71 21.95
CA SER A 41 -4.47 -14.01 22.40
C SER A 41 -3.15 -14.37 21.71
N CYS A 42 -2.45 -15.39 22.21
CA CYS A 42 -1.16 -15.82 21.64
C CYS A 42 -1.26 -16.39 20.23
N SER A 43 -2.36 -17.09 19.90
CA SER A 43 -2.63 -17.59 18.55
C SER A 43 -2.90 -16.44 17.58
N GLU A 44 -3.64 -15.42 18.01
CA GLU A 44 -3.88 -14.20 17.23
C GLU A 44 -2.60 -13.41 17.02
N LEU A 45 -1.74 -13.27 18.04
CA LEU A 45 -0.43 -12.63 17.92
C LEU A 45 0.49 -13.39 16.95
N ASN A 46 0.52 -14.73 17.00
CA ASN A 46 1.27 -15.55 16.03
C ASN A 46 0.76 -15.35 14.59
N SER A 47 -0.56 -15.35 14.42
CA SER A 47 -1.20 -15.17 13.11
C SER A 47 -0.94 -13.78 12.55
N ALA A 48 -1.05 -12.75 13.41
CA ALA A 48 -0.75 -11.36 13.05
C ALA A 48 0.71 -11.16 12.66
N LEU A 49 1.64 -11.82 13.37
CA LEU A 49 3.07 -11.79 13.04
C LEU A 49 3.34 -12.41 11.66
N GLY A 50 2.73 -13.57 11.38
CA GLY A 50 2.83 -14.26 10.09
C GLY A 50 2.23 -13.46 8.94
N GLU A 51 1.05 -12.87 9.13
CA GLU A 51 0.42 -12.01 8.13
C GLU A 51 1.28 -10.77 7.82
N ASN A 52 1.82 -10.12 8.86
CA ASN A 52 2.70 -8.97 8.69
C ASN A 52 3.99 -9.34 7.94
N ALA A 53 4.60 -10.48 8.27
CA ALA A 53 5.77 -11.01 7.54
C ALA A 53 5.46 -11.29 6.06
N ARG A 54 4.26 -11.80 5.75
CA ARG A 54 3.80 -11.99 4.37
C ARG A 54 3.66 -10.66 3.65
N GLU A 55 3.05 -9.66 4.28
CA GLU A 55 2.89 -8.32 3.71
C GLU A 55 4.24 -7.63 3.45
N ILE A 56 5.22 -7.77 4.38
CA ILE A 56 6.60 -7.28 4.18
C ILE A 56 7.19 -7.91 2.91
N SER A 57 7.07 -9.22 2.78
CA SER A 57 7.64 -9.96 1.65
C SER A 57 7.02 -9.53 0.32
N GLN A 58 5.68 -9.43 0.25
CA GLN A 58 4.97 -8.97 -0.93
C GLN A 58 5.32 -7.52 -1.31
N THR A 59 5.44 -6.65 -0.31
CA THR A 59 5.83 -5.24 -0.50
C THR A 59 7.28 -5.14 -0.99
N ALA A 60 8.20 -5.92 -0.44
CA ALA A 60 9.59 -5.99 -0.88
C ALA A 60 9.71 -6.48 -2.33
N ILE A 61 8.96 -7.51 -2.71
CA ILE A 61 8.88 -7.99 -4.10
C ILE A 61 8.35 -6.88 -5.02
N THR A 62 7.28 -6.19 -4.61
CA THR A 62 6.67 -5.10 -5.40
C THR A 62 7.65 -3.95 -5.58
N ARG A 63 8.32 -3.51 -4.50
CA ARG A 63 9.40 -2.53 -4.54
C ARG A 63 10.50 -2.93 -5.52
N GLY A 64 10.91 -4.20 -5.49
CA GLY A 64 11.91 -4.75 -6.41
C GLY A 64 11.47 -4.67 -7.87
N ARG A 65 10.21 -5.03 -8.17
CA ARG A 65 9.63 -4.91 -9.52
C ARG A 65 9.59 -3.47 -10.00
N VAL A 66 9.16 -2.54 -9.14
CA VAL A 66 9.15 -1.10 -9.46
C VAL A 66 10.55 -0.60 -9.80
N ALA A 67 11.54 -0.93 -8.98
CA ALA A 67 12.92 -0.50 -9.20
C ALA A 67 13.50 -1.04 -10.53
N ASN A 68 13.17 -2.30 -10.87
CA ASN A 68 13.66 -2.98 -12.07
C ASN A 68 12.89 -2.65 -13.36
N THR A 69 11.76 -1.93 -13.27
CA THR A 69 11.00 -1.56 -14.47
C THR A 69 11.82 -0.58 -15.33
N SER A 70 11.91 -0.88 -16.62
CA SER A 70 12.52 -0.01 -17.62
C SER A 70 11.55 1.12 -17.96
N VAL A 71 12.03 2.36 -17.88
CA VAL A 71 11.25 3.54 -18.24
C VAL A 71 11.72 4.02 -19.61
N PRO A 72 10.84 4.11 -20.61
CA PRO A 72 11.21 4.64 -21.92
C PRO A 72 11.73 6.09 -21.83
N ARG A 73 12.73 6.44 -22.66
CA ARG A 73 13.35 7.77 -22.65
C ARG A 73 12.41 8.91 -23.04
N TRP A 74 11.37 8.63 -23.84
CA TRP A 74 10.37 9.62 -24.24
C TRP A 74 9.42 9.99 -23.10
N LEU A 75 9.35 9.19 -22.03
CA LEU A 75 8.50 9.46 -20.88
C LEU A 75 9.21 10.42 -19.92
N LEU A 76 9.09 11.72 -20.21
CA LEU A 76 9.66 12.79 -19.41
C LEU A 76 9.26 12.65 -17.94
N GLY A 77 10.25 12.60 -17.05
CA GLY A 77 10.02 12.45 -15.60
C GLY A 77 9.68 11.02 -15.13
N GLY A 78 9.53 10.03 -16.04
CA GLY A 78 9.18 8.66 -15.65
C GLY A 78 10.19 8.01 -14.69
N SER A 79 11.48 8.31 -14.83
CA SER A 79 12.52 7.84 -13.88
C SER A 79 12.34 8.41 -12.48
N ARG A 80 11.87 9.66 -12.37
CA ARG A 80 11.57 10.30 -11.08
C ARG A 80 10.36 9.65 -10.43
N VAL A 81 9.31 9.38 -11.22
CA VAL A 81 8.12 8.66 -10.73
C VAL A 81 8.49 7.26 -10.26
N LYS A 82 9.26 6.49 -11.04
CA LYS A 82 9.77 5.17 -10.62
C LYS A 82 10.48 5.23 -9.28
N THR A 83 11.36 6.21 -9.10
CA THR A 83 12.09 6.41 -7.86
C THR A 83 11.16 6.78 -6.71
N ALA A 84 10.20 7.68 -6.94
CA ALA A 84 9.22 8.08 -5.92
C ALA A 84 8.35 6.89 -5.46
N VAL A 85 7.90 6.05 -6.40
CA VAL A 85 7.14 4.83 -6.07
C VAL A 85 8.02 3.83 -5.31
N ALA A 86 9.25 3.59 -5.76
CA ALA A 86 10.17 2.71 -5.04
C ALA A 86 10.43 3.19 -3.60
N ASN A 87 10.60 4.50 -3.39
CA ASN A 87 10.78 5.10 -2.07
C ASN A 87 9.51 4.98 -1.20
N ARG A 88 8.32 5.10 -1.81
CA ARG A 88 7.05 4.88 -1.11
C ARG A 88 6.93 3.44 -0.61
N GLU A 89 7.29 2.46 -1.44
CA GLU A 89 7.29 1.06 -1.02
C GLU A 89 8.35 0.80 0.07
N THR A 90 9.53 1.43 0.01
CA THR A 90 10.51 1.37 1.10
C THR A 90 9.93 1.90 2.41
N ALA A 91 9.28 3.07 2.40
CA ALA A 91 8.64 3.61 3.59
C ALA A 91 7.51 2.70 4.13
N ARG A 92 6.82 1.97 3.24
CA ARG A 92 5.82 0.97 3.64
C ARG A 92 6.46 -0.23 4.32
N ILE A 93 7.57 -0.74 3.80
CA ILE A 93 8.34 -1.83 4.42
C ILE A 93 8.78 -1.44 5.84
N ASP A 94 9.31 -0.23 6.02
CA ASP A 94 9.79 0.23 7.33
C ASP A 94 8.66 0.30 8.37
N ARG A 95 7.46 0.75 7.96
CA ARG A 95 6.27 0.74 8.83
C ARG A 95 5.81 -0.68 9.19
N LEU A 96 5.90 -1.61 8.24
CA LEU A 96 5.56 -3.01 8.50
C LEU A 96 6.56 -3.65 9.46
N LYS A 97 7.87 -3.36 9.31
CA LYS A 97 8.89 -3.81 10.26
C LYS A 97 8.62 -3.28 11.67
N GLN A 98 8.30 -2.00 11.82
CA GLN A 98 7.92 -1.43 13.12
C GLN A 98 6.71 -2.15 13.74
N GLN A 99 5.72 -2.53 12.94
CA GLN A 99 4.59 -3.34 13.41
C GLN A 99 5.00 -4.75 13.81
N GLN A 100 5.84 -5.40 13.01
CA GLN A 100 6.38 -6.73 13.32
C GLN A 100 7.10 -6.72 14.67
N ASP A 101 7.95 -5.72 14.92
CA ASP A 101 8.67 -5.55 16.18
C ASP A 101 7.70 -5.31 17.36
N ALA A 102 6.67 -4.50 17.16
CA ALA A 102 5.65 -4.26 18.18
C ALA A 102 4.85 -5.52 18.53
N ILE A 103 4.45 -6.32 17.53
CA ILE A 103 3.75 -7.60 17.71
C ILE A 103 4.68 -8.61 18.40
N ALA A 104 5.95 -8.68 17.97
CA ALA A 104 6.94 -9.56 18.56
C ALA A 104 7.19 -9.23 20.04
N ALA A 105 7.27 -7.95 20.38
CA ALA A 105 7.40 -7.50 21.77
C ALA A 105 6.16 -7.85 22.61
N ALA A 106 4.96 -7.62 22.09
CA ALA A 106 3.71 -8.01 22.77
C ALA A 106 3.63 -9.53 22.99
N ARG A 107 3.98 -10.31 21.97
CA ARG A 107 4.08 -11.78 22.07
C ARG A 107 5.10 -12.22 23.11
N ALA A 108 6.28 -11.61 23.14
CA ALA A 108 7.32 -11.94 24.13
C ALA A 108 6.85 -11.68 25.57
N ARG A 109 6.08 -10.60 25.80
CA ARG A 109 5.50 -10.28 27.11
C ARG A 109 4.39 -11.25 27.51
N LYS A 110 3.48 -11.58 26.60
CA LYS A 110 2.27 -12.36 26.90
C LYS A 110 2.44 -13.87 26.82
N CYS A 111 3.15 -14.34 25.79
CA CYS A 111 3.18 -15.75 25.42
C CYS A 111 4.37 -16.51 25.98
N SER A 112 5.31 -15.82 26.64
CA SER A 112 6.42 -16.43 27.39
C SER A 112 5.97 -17.26 28.59
N ARG A 113 4.69 -17.17 28.99
CA ARG A 113 4.11 -17.95 30.09
C ARG A 113 3.19 -19.10 29.64
N SER A 114 2.99 -19.30 28.34
CA SER A 114 2.21 -20.43 27.82
C SER A 114 3.15 -21.61 27.56
N PRO A 115 2.97 -22.79 28.20
CA PRO A 115 3.57 -24.01 27.67
C PRO A 115 3.01 -24.20 26.25
N GLY A 116 3.90 -24.55 25.32
CA GLY A 116 3.55 -24.85 23.94
C GLY A 116 2.61 -26.05 23.82
#